data_AF-A0A971AB51-F1
#
_entry.id   AF-A0A971AB51-F1
#
_cell.length_a   1.000
_cell.length_b   1.000
_cell.length_c   1.000
_cell.angle_alpha   90.00
_cell.angle_beta   90.00
_cell.angle_gamma   90.00
#
_symmetry.space_group_name_H-M   'P 1'
#
loop_
_entity.id
_entity.type
_entity.pdbx_description
1 polymer ?
#
loop_
_entity_poly.entity_id
_entity_poly.type
_entity_poly.pdbx_seq_one_letter_code
_entity_poly.pdbx_strand_id
1 'polypeptide(L)'
;MRLTQLWCLLILWVGLPVLMGCGLDPMEKLSQEISSPDLQVKKQAALQLANLRDPRAVKALTGALESDPEISGGAAVALVKQGRAEINHPKENSVVKALVEVMTSQHAGLEFRARAAWALGEIGDRRAIPDLSGAAGGADALGLEATRALEKLGAKSEGRAFDIALQDTAGAMQVLPEPPPLAEPPAEDESA
;
A
#
# COMPACT_ATOMS: atom_id res chain seq x y z
N MET A 1 56.25 17.28 -33.43
CA MET A 1 55.39 16.58 -32.44
C MET A 1 54.54 17.62 -31.73
N ARG A 2 53.27 17.36 -31.40
CA ARG A 2 52.36 18.20 -30.56
C ARG A 2 51.33 19.13 -31.23
N LEU A 3 50.62 18.69 -32.27
CA LEU A 3 49.29 19.28 -32.56
C LEU A 3 48.25 18.18 -32.85
N THR A 4 48.61 17.17 -33.64
CA THR A 4 47.79 15.98 -33.90
C THR A 4 47.50 15.14 -32.66
N GLN A 5 48.45 15.06 -31.71
CA GLN A 5 48.27 14.36 -30.42
C GLN A 5 47.26 15.06 -29.49
N LEU A 6 47.19 16.39 -29.54
CA LEU A 6 46.23 17.19 -28.76
C LEU A 6 44.82 17.05 -29.33
N TRP A 7 44.68 16.98 -30.65
CA TRP A 7 43.39 16.75 -31.30
C TRP A 7 42.84 15.34 -31.03
N CYS A 8 43.68 14.31 -31.05
CA CYS A 8 43.27 12.96 -30.65
C CYS A 8 42.83 12.89 -29.19
N LEU A 9 43.54 13.56 -28.27
CA LEU A 9 43.15 13.59 -26.85
C LEU A 9 41.87 14.39 -26.61
N LEU A 10 41.61 15.47 -27.36
CA LEU A 10 40.39 16.29 -27.23
C LEU A 10 39.15 15.55 -27.77
N ILE A 11 39.30 14.81 -28.88
CA ILE A 11 38.24 13.94 -29.41
C ILE A 11 38.01 12.74 -28.49
N LEU A 12 39.05 12.21 -27.84
CA LEU A 12 38.90 11.18 -26.80
C LEU A 12 38.23 11.75 -25.55
N TRP A 13 38.55 12.97 -25.10
CA TRP A 13 37.97 13.55 -23.88
C TRP A 13 36.52 14.00 -24.07
N VAL A 14 36.16 14.46 -25.28
CA VAL A 14 34.79 14.85 -25.63
C VAL A 14 33.96 13.67 -26.15
N GLY A 15 34.60 12.66 -26.76
CA GLY A 15 33.93 11.46 -27.29
C GLY A 15 33.78 10.31 -26.29
N LEU A 16 34.64 10.20 -25.27
CA LEU A 16 34.52 9.17 -24.23
C LEU A 16 33.28 9.30 -23.33
N PRO A 17 32.73 10.49 -22.98
CA PRO A 17 31.46 10.55 -22.28
C PRO A 17 30.25 10.22 -23.18
N VAL A 18 30.41 10.22 -24.51
CA VAL A 18 29.36 9.78 -25.45
C VAL A 18 29.26 8.25 -25.51
N LEU A 19 30.32 7.54 -25.10
CA LEU A 19 30.35 6.06 -25.03
C LEU A 19 29.66 5.48 -23.77
N MET A 20 29.12 6.32 -22.89
CA MET A 20 28.32 5.93 -21.73
C MET A 20 26.82 6.09 -22.03
N GLY A 21 26.41 5.78 -23.25
CA GLY A 21 25.05 5.97 -23.76
C GLY A 21 24.15 4.76 -23.57
N CYS A 22 23.10 4.95 -22.75
CA CYS A 22 21.82 4.23 -22.76
C CYS A 22 21.75 2.82 -22.15
N GLY A 23 22.24 2.67 -20.92
CA GLY A 23 21.59 1.79 -19.96
C GLY A 23 20.88 2.63 -18.90
N LEU A 24 19.91 3.48 -19.28
CA LEU A 24 19.15 4.23 -18.27
C LEU A 24 18.45 3.17 -17.39
N ASP A 25 18.78 3.14 -16.10
CA ASP A 25 18.11 2.29 -15.13
C ASP A 25 16.60 2.49 -15.30
N PRO A 26 15.79 1.41 -15.48
CA PRO A 26 14.34 1.54 -15.59
C PRO A 26 13.74 2.42 -14.50
N MET A 27 14.31 2.41 -13.29
CA MET A 27 13.89 3.30 -12.22
C MET A 27 14.17 4.77 -12.48
N GLU A 28 15.31 5.11 -13.08
CA GLU A 28 15.68 6.49 -13.42
C GLU A 28 14.82 7.03 -14.55
N LYS A 29 14.46 6.17 -15.51
CA LYS A 29 13.51 6.54 -16.56
C LYS A 29 12.13 6.85 -15.97
N LEU A 30 11.64 5.97 -15.11
CA LEU A 30 10.30 6.11 -14.53
C LEU A 30 10.19 7.26 -13.53
N SER A 31 11.25 7.57 -12.80
CA SER A 31 11.30 8.74 -11.93
C SER A 31 11.22 10.06 -12.72
N GLN A 32 11.73 10.08 -13.94
CA GLN A 32 11.58 11.23 -14.84
C GLN A 32 10.17 11.29 -15.45
N GLU A 33 9.65 10.16 -15.90
CA GLU A 33 8.33 10.08 -16.56
C GLU A 33 7.18 10.43 -15.61
N ILE A 34 7.27 10.10 -14.31
CA ILE A 34 6.22 10.48 -13.33
C ILE A 34 6.12 12.00 -13.12
N SER A 35 7.16 12.76 -13.49
CA SER A 35 7.16 14.24 -13.47
C SER A 35 6.96 14.86 -14.85
N SER A 36 6.70 14.07 -15.90
CA SER A 36 6.46 14.55 -17.27
C SER A 36 5.29 15.52 -17.32
N PRO A 37 5.28 16.59 -18.12
CA PRO A 37 4.09 17.43 -18.30
C PRO A 37 2.90 16.69 -18.94
N ASP A 38 3.15 15.57 -19.63
CA ASP A 38 2.11 14.76 -20.26
C ASP A 38 1.45 13.83 -19.23
N LEU A 39 0.16 14.06 -18.97
CA LEU A 39 -0.64 13.29 -18.02
C LEU A 39 -0.69 11.79 -18.35
N GLN A 40 -0.68 11.40 -19.64
CA GLN A 40 -0.66 9.99 -20.02
C GLN A 40 0.68 9.35 -19.66
N VAL A 41 1.78 10.06 -19.88
CA VAL A 41 3.12 9.61 -19.48
C VAL A 41 3.21 9.48 -17.96
N LYS A 42 2.73 10.46 -17.19
CA LYS A 42 2.68 10.36 -15.71
C LYS A 42 1.90 9.14 -15.23
N LYS A 43 0.71 8.91 -15.78
CA LYS A 43 -0.16 7.78 -15.44
C LYS A 43 0.49 6.45 -15.74
N GLN A 44 1.10 6.32 -16.91
CA GLN A 44 1.79 5.11 -17.29
C GLN A 44 3.01 4.86 -16.40
N ALA A 45 3.78 5.90 -16.07
CA ALA A 45 4.91 5.80 -15.16
C ALA A 45 4.46 5.34 -13.76
N ALA A 46 3.41 5.94 -13.20
CA ALA A 46 2.87 5.54 -11.89
C ALA A 46 2.42 4.06 -11.87
N LEU A 47 1.75 3.59 -12.93
CA LEU A 47 1.35 2.19 -13.06
C LEU A 47 2.55 1.24 -13.18
N GLN A 48 3.59 1.63 -13.92
CA GLN A 48 4.80 0.83 -14.05
C GLN A 48 5.56 0.76 -12.73
N LEU A 49 5.73 1.90 -12.04
CA LEU A 49 6.30 1.98 -10.70
C LEU A 49 5.55 1.09 -9.71
N ALA A 50 4.21 1.05 -9.76
CA ALA A 50 3.39 0.18 -8.91
C ALA A 50 3.74 -1.31 -9.02
N ASN A 51 4.30 -1.75 -10.15
CA ASN A 51 4.67 -3.14 -10.39
C ASN A 51 6.13 -3.44 -10.01
N LEU A 52 6.91 -2.43 -9.65
CA LEU A 52 8.30 -2.58 -9.23
C LEU A 52 8.39 -2.80 -7.73
N ARG A 53 9.12 -3.83 -7.32
CA ARG A 53 9.49 -4.11 -5.93
C ARG A 53 10.81 -3.41 -5.58
N ASP A 54 10.90 -2.13 -5.89
CA ASP A 54 12.07 -1.28 -5.61
C ASP A 54 11.66 -0.17 -4.62
N PRO A 55 12.35 -0.01 -3.48
CA PRO A 55 12.09 1.08 -2.53
C PRO A 55 12.13 2.48 -3.17
N ARG A 56 12.89 2.67 -4.26
CA ARG A 56 12.91 3.91 -5.04
C ARG A 56 11.56 4.21 -5.69
N ALA A 57 10.80 3.17 -6.04
CA ALA A 57 9.44 3.33 -6.58
C ALA A 57 8.46 3.85 -5.53
N VAL A 58 8.57 3.35 -4.28
CA VAL A 58 7.79 3.87 -3.14
C VAL A 58 8.06 5.36 -2.98
N LYS A 59 9.34 5.77 -2.95
CA LYS A 59 9.73 7.18 -2.82
C LYS A 59 9.18 8.05 -3.96
N ALA A 60 9.28 7.59 -5.21
CA ALA A 60 8.78 8.34 -6.37
C ALA A 60 7.26 8.50 -6.33
N LEU A 61 6.52 7.44 -6.00
CA LEU A 61 5.07 7.47 -5.88
C LEU A 61 4.60 8.34 -4.70
N THR A 62 5.30 8.30 -3.56
CA THR A 62 5.01 9.17 -2.41
C THR A 62 5.23 10.65 -2.78
N GLY A 63 6.33 10.97 -3.47
CA GLY A 63 6.56 12.33 -3.96
C GLY A 63 5.46 12.81 -4.92
N ALA A 64 5.00 11.94 -5.83
CA ALA A 64 3.89 12.26 -6.73
C ALA A 64 2.55 12.41 -6.00
N LEU A 65 2.34 11.66 -4.90
CA LEU A 65 1.16 11.78 -4.06
C LEU A 65 1.08 13.17 -3.40
N GLU A 66 2.21 13.76 -3.00
CA GLU A 66 2.30 15.05 -2.29
C GLU A 66 2.40 16.29 -3.18
N SER A 67 2.83 16.14 -4.43
CA SER A 67 3.20 17.29 -5.28
C SER A 67 2.26 17.55 -6.44
N ASP A 68 1.48 16.56 -6.88
CA ASP A 68 0.71 16.65 -8.12
C ASP A 68 -0.74 16.16 -7.93
N PRO A 69 -1.71 17.07 -7.82
CA PRO A 69 -3.12 16.74 -7.66
C PRO A 69 -3.69 15.85 -8.78
N GLU A 70 -3.19 15.95 -10.01
CA GLU A 70 -3.72 15.20 -11.16
C GLU A 70 -3.36 13.71 -11.09
N ILE A 71 -2.19 13.40 -10.53
CA ILE A 71 -1.68 12.04 -10.40
C ILE A 71 -1.81 11.47 -8.98
N SER A 72 -2.04 12.32 -7.97
CA SER A 72 -2.07 11.94 -6.55
C SER A 72 -2.99 10.75 -6.27
N GLY A 73 -4.17 10.68 -6.91
CA GLY A 73 -5.07 9.53 -6.82
C GLY A 73 -4.49 8.24 -7.41
N GLY A 74 -3.84 8.33 -8.59
CA GLY A 74 -3.18 7.20 -9.23
C GLY A 74 -1.95 6.71 -8.45
N ALA A 75 -1.17 7.65 -7.90
CA ALA A 75 -0.03 7.35 -7.04
C ALA A 75 -0.48 6.65 -5.74
N ALA A 76 -1.58 7.11 -5.13
CA ALA A 76 -2.15 6.46 -3.96
C ALA A 76 -2.59 5.01 -4.24
N VAL A 77 -3.28 4.77 -5.36
CA VAL A 77 -3.68 3.40 -5.78
C VAL A 77 -2.46 2.52 -6.04
N ALA A 78 -1.41 3.06 -6.66
CA ALA A 78 -0.15 2.36 -6.88
C ALA A 78 0.53 1.94 -5.56
N LEU A 79 0.58 2.86 -4.59
CA LEU A 79 1.10 2.60 -3.24
C LEU A 79 0.26 1.53 -2.52
N VAL A 80 -1.08 1.60 -2.60
CA VAL A 80 -1.97 0.57 -2.04
C VAL A 80 -1.61 -0.82 -2.57
N LYS A 81 -1.41 -0.93 -3.88
CA LYS A 81 -1.03 -2.21 -4.52
C LYS A 81 0.30 -2.73 -3.98
N GLN A 82 1.32 -1.87 -3.86
CA GLN A 82 2.62 -2.26 -3.31
C GLN A 82 2.54 -2.64 -1.83
N GLY A 83 1.87 -1.81 -1.01
CA GLY A 83 1.73 -2.03 0.42
C GLY A 83 0.99 -3.33 0.74
N ARG A 84 -0.02 -3.70 -0.05
CA ARG A 84 -0.73 -4.98 0.09
C ARG A 84 0.18 -6.20 -0.14
N ALA A 85 1.18 -6.07 -1.02
CA ALA A 85 2.13 -7.14 -1.27
C ALA A 85 3.10 -7.37 -0.09
N GLU A 86 3.25 -6.37 0.79
CA GLU A 86 4.18 -6.39 1.95
C GLU A 86 3.50 -6.73 3.30
N ILE A 87 2.18 -6.91 3.35
CA ILE A 87 1.45 -7.14 4.63
C ILE A 87 1.99 -8.35 5.39
N ASN A 88 2.21 -9.47 4.68
CA ASN A 88 2.64 -10.73 5.30
C ASN A 88 4.16 -10.81 5.49
N HIS A 89 4.92 -9.77 5.11
CA HIS A 89 6.35 -9.76 5.32
C HIS A 89 6.68 -9.45 6.79
N PRO A 90 7.65 -10.16 7.39
CA PRO A 90 8.03 -9.95 8.80
C PRO A 90 8.71 -8.60 9.05
N LYS A 91 9.23 -7.97 7.99
CA LYS A 91 9.84 -6.64 8.06
C LYS A 91 8.77 -5.56 8.01
N GLU A 92 9.12 -4.36 8.49
CA GLU A 92 8.31 -3.16 8.36
C GLU A 92 7.86 -2.94 6.90
N ASN A 93 6.58 -2.63 6.70
CA ASN A 93 6.02 -2.32 5.39
C ASN A 93 6.45 -0.90 5.00
N SER A 94 7.35 -0.83 4.02
CA SER A 94 8.00 0.41 3.64
C SER A 94 7.00 1.45 3.11
N VAL A 95 5.92 0.97 2.48
CA VAL A 95 4.83 1.79 1.97
C VAL A 95 4.01 2.38 3.13
N VAL A 96 3.69 1.57 4.14
CA VAL A 96 2.93 2.04 5.32
C VAL A 96 3.71 3.15 6.02
N LYS A 97 5.01 2.95 6.24
CA LYS A 97 5.87 3.97 6.84
C LYS A 97 5.85 5.28 6.04
N ALA A 98 6.07 5.21 4.73
CA ALA A 98 6.09 6.39 3.88
C ALA A 98 4.74 7.14 3.90
N LEU A 99 3.62 6.42 3.90
CA LEU A 99 2.29 7.03 3.98
C LEU A 99 1.99 7.65 5.35
N VAL A 100 2.49 7.05 6.44
CA VAL A 100 2.40 7.66 7.78
C VAL A 100 3.18 8.97 7.84
N GLU A 101 4.37 9.02 7.24
CA GLU A 101 5.18 10.24 7.14
C GLU A 101 4.41 11.35 6.39
N VAL A 102 3.74 11.03 5.28
CA VAL A 102 2.89 12.00 4.56
C VAL A 102 1.72 12.47 5.42
N MET A 103 1.00 11.53 6.03
CA MET A 103 -0.21 11.81 6.82
C MET A 103 0.09 12.73 8.03
N THR A 104 1.26 12.56 8.64
CA THR A 104 1.70 13.32 9.81
C THR A 104 2.51 14.58 9.46
N SER A 105 2.88 14.76 8.18
CA SER A 105 3.59 15.94 7.70
C SER A 105 2.76 17.21 7.88
N GLN A 106 3.38 18.24 8.47
CA GLN A 106 2.80 19.58 8.59
C GLN A 106 2.91 20.38 7.28
N HIS A 107 3.78 19.95 6.37
CA HIS A 107 4.03 20.63 5.09
C HIS A 107 3.11 20.12 3.97
N ALA A 108 2.55 18.92 4.13
CA ALA A 108 1.63 18.35 3.16
C ALA A 108 0.25 19.03 3.25
N GLY A 109 -0.30 19.39 2.10
CA GLY A 109 -1.68 19.86 1.97
C GLY A 109 -2.67 18.86 2.56
N LEU A 110 -3.76 19.37 3.14
CA LEU A 110 -4.76 18.54 3.82
C LEU A 110 -5.32 17.44 2.91
N GLU A 111 -5.50 17.72 1.61
CA GLU A 111 -5.95 16.72 0.64
C GLU A 111 -4.99 15.54 0.48
N PHE A 112 -3.67 15.78 0.56
CA PHE A 112 -2.65 14.74 0.43
C PHE A 112 -2.56 13.90 1.69
N ARG A 113 -2.65 14.53 2.86
CA ARG A 113 -2.69 13.85 4.16
C ARG A 113 -3.93 12.95 4.27
N ALA A 114 -5.09 13.46 3.89
CA ALA A 114 -6.33 12.69 3.85
C ALA A 114 -6.22 11.51 2.86
N ARG A 115 -5.57 11.72 1.71
CA ARG A 115 -5.33 10.64 0.75
C ARG A 115 -4.34 9.59 1.25
N ALA A 116 -3.34 9.98 2.02
CA ALA A 116 -2.43 9.05 2.69
C ALA A 116 -3.18 8.21 3.72
N ALA A 117 -4.05 8.81 4.55
CA ALA A 117 -4.91 8.10 5.49
C ALA A 117 -5.85 7.10 4.76
N TRP A 118 -6.46 7.52 3.66
CA TRP A 118 -7.26 6.63 2.81
C TRP A 118 -6.43 5.43 2.31
N ALA A 119 -5.23 5.69 1.79
CA ALA A 119 -4.35 4.64 1.28
C ALA A 119 -3.92 3.64 2.38
N LEU A 120 -3.64 4.12 3.59
CA LEU A 120 -3.34 3.26 4.74
C LEU A 120 -4.51 2.32 5.08
N GLY A 121 -5.73 2.84 5.08
CA GLY A 121 -6.95 2.03 5.27
C GLY A 121 -7.17 0.99 4.17
N GLU A 122 -6.86 1.36 2.91
CA GLU A 122 -6.93 0.43 1.78
C GLU A 122 -5.82 -0.63 1.81
N ILE A 123 -4.63 -0.32 2.31
CA ILE A 123 -3.56 -1.32 2.45
C ILE A 123 -4.01 -2.42 3.40
N GLY A 124 -4.69 -2.10 4.50
CA GLY A 124 -5.17 -3.12 5.43
C GLY A 124 -4.13 -3.55 6.48
N ASP A 125 -2.99 -2.87 6.55
CA ASP A 125 -1.92 -3.20 7.49
C ASP A 125 -2.21 -2.59 8.87
N ARG A 126 -2.51 -3.45 9.85
CA ARG A 126 -2.85 -3.04 11.21
C ARG A 126 -1.74 -2.28 11.94
N ARG A 127 -0.50 -2.29 11.43
CA ARG A 127 0.60 -1.47 11.96
C ARG A 127 0.32 0.03 11.89
N ALA A 128 -0.56 0.47 10.98
CA ALA A 128 -0.94 1.88 10.84
C ALA A 128 -2.00 2.36 11.87
N ILE A 129 -2.57 1.46 12.69
CA ILE A 129 -3.65 1.81 13.63
C ILE A 129 -3.25 2.91 14.62
N PRO A 130 -2.07 2.88 15.25
CA PRO A 130 -1.68 3.93 16.20
C PRO A 130 -1.65 5.33 15.56
N ASP A 131 -1.05 5.45 14.38
CA ASP A 131 -0.95 6.72 13.66
C ASP A 131 -2.31 7.21 13.15
N LEU A 132 -3.13 6.31 12.62
CA LEU A 132 -4.50 6.63 12.19
C LEU A 132 -5.38 7.05 13.36
N SER A 133 -5.21 6.44 14.54
CA SER A 133 -5.94 6.82 15.75
C SER A 133 -5.56 8.22 16.23
N GLY A 134 -4.29 8.60 16.10
CA GLY A 134 -3.83 9.96 16.38
C GLY A 134 -4.35 11.01 15.38
N ALA A 135 -4.56 10.62 14.13
CA ALA A 135 -5.12 11.49 13.09
C ALA A 135 -6.66 11.55 13.08
N ALA A 136 -7.34 10.56 13.67
CA ALA A 136 -8.79 10.51 13.74
C ALA A 136 -9.35 11.55 14.74
N GLY A 137 -10.57 12.02 14.48
CA GLY A 137 -11.31 12.93 15.37
C GLY A 137 -11.31 14.40 14.95
N GLY A 138 -10.55 14.77 13.93
CA GLY A 138 -10.74 16.05 13.23
C GLY A 138 -12.05 16.09 12.44
N ALA A 139 -12.68 17.26 12.35
CA ALA A 139 -13.83 17.50 11.45
C ALA A 139 -13.39 17.76 9.99
N ASP A 140 -12.10 17.69 9.73
CA ASP A 140 -11.47 17.90 8.44
C ASP A 140 -11.39 16.59 7.62
N ALA A 141 -10.97 16.72 6.36
CA ALA A 141 -10.89 15.57 5.45
C ALA A 141 -9.96 14.46 5.99
N LEU A 142 -8.88 14.83 6.68
CA LEU A 142 -7.96 13.89 7.29
C LEU A 142 -8.64 13.09 8.41
N GLY A 143 -9.31 13.76 9.35
CA GLY A 143 -10.00 13.09 10.45
C GLY A 143 -11.09 12.13 9.97
N LEU A 144 -11.83 12.49 8.91
CA LEU A 144 -12.83 11.63 8.29
C LEU A 144 -12.21 10.38 7.64
N GLU A 145 -11.17 10.56 6.83
CA GLU A 145 -10.51 9.42 6.16
C GLU A 145 -9.76 8.52 7.15
N ALA A 146 -9.11 9.08 8.17
CA ALA A 146 -8.50 8.31 9.24
C ALA A 146 -9.55 7.47 9.98
N THR A 147 -10.72 8.03 10.26
CA THR A 147 -11.83 7.30 10.90
C THR A 147 -12.32 6.14 10.02
N ARG A 148 -12.50 6.37 8.72
CA ARG A 148 -12.89 5.33 7.75
C ARG A 148 -11.83 4.24 7.62
N ALA A 149 -10.55 4.62 7.63
CA ALA A 149 -9.44 3.67 7.59
C ALA A 149 -9.44 2.77 8.84
N LEU A 150 -9.60 3.35 10.04
CA LEU A 150 -9.71 2.59 11.28
C LEU A 150 -10.90 1.61 11.29
N GLU A 151 -12.02 2.00 10.71
CA GLU A 151 -13.18 1.11 10.53
C GLU A 151 -12.86 -0.07 9.63
N LYS A 152 -12.20 0.17 8.49
CA LYS A 152 -11.75 -0.90 7.57
C LYS A 152 -10.75 -1.84 8.23
N LEU A 153 -9.87 -1.32 9.08
CA LEU A 153 -8.87 -2.09 9.81
C LEU A 153 -9.43 -2.85 11.02
N GLY A 154 -10.72 -2.68 11.35
CA GLY A 154 -11.32 -3.31 12.53
C GLY A 154 -10.80 -2.76 13.86
N ALA A 155 -10.22 -1.56 13.89
CA ALA A 155 -9.73 -0.96 15.13
C ALA A 155 -10.87 -0.63 16.11
N LYS A 156 -12.09 -0.37 15.59
CA LYS A 156 -13.30 -0.18 16.40
C LYS A 156 -13.96 -1.50 16.85
N SER A 157 -13.41 -2.66 16.47
CA SER A 157 -13.96 -3.99 16.80
C SER A 157 -13.16 -4.77 17.85
N GLU A 158 -12.12 -4.20 18.45
CA GLU A 158 -11.53 -4.79 19.67
C GLU A 158 -12.61 -4.85 20.76
N GLY A 159 -13.18 -6.04 20.96
CA GLY A 159 -14.28 -6.31 21.90
C GLY A 159 -15.59 -6.86 21.32
N ARG A 160 -15.75 -7.04 19.99
CA ARG A 160 -16.86 -7.84 19.43
C ARG A 160 -16.34 -9.21 18.99
N ALA A 161 -17.06 -10.26 19.39
CA ALA A 161 -16.77 -11.69 19.18
C ALA A 161 -16.79 -12.18 17.71
N PHE A 162 -16.30 -11.37 16.78
CA PHE A 162 -16.12 -11.72 15.37
C PHE A 162 -14.64 -11.63 14.95
N ASP A 163 -13.74 -11.98 15.86
CA ASP A 163 -12.44 -12.54 15.48
C ASP A 163 -12.69 -13.95 14.94
N ILE A 164 -13.05 -14.07 13.66
CA ILE A 164 -12.55 -15.23 12.90
C ILE A 164 -11.20 -14.78 12.37
N ALA A 165 -10.21 -14.79 13.27
CA ALA A 165 -8.88 -15.15 12.85
C ALA A 165 -9.02 -16.47 12.10
N LEU A 166 -8.51 -16.52 10.87
CA LEU A 166 -8.37 -17.75 10.09
C LEU A 166 -7.26 -18.62 10.73
N GLN A 167 -7.41 -18.91 12.02
CA GLN A 167 -6.59 -19.86 12.75
C GLN A 167 -7.33 -21.18 12.74
N ASP A 168 -6.75 -22.12 11.99
CA ASP A 168 -6.81 -23.55 12.22
C ASP A 168 -8.13 -24.09 12.80
N THR A 169 -9.07 -24.39 11.90
CA THR A 169 -10.36 -25.01 12.25
C THR A 169 -10.23 -26.44 12.79
N ALA A 170 -9.01 -26.96 13.00
CA ALA A 170 -8.78 -28.27 13.57
C ALA A 170 -9.31 -28.42 15.02
N GLY A 171 -9.47 -27.32 15.76
CA GLY A 171 -9.91 -27.36 17.17
C GLY A 171 -11.40 -27.11 17.42
N ALA A 172 -12.18 -26.69 16.42
CA ALA A 172 -13.54 -26.16 16.63
C ALA A 172 -14.69 -27.10 16.21
N MET A 173 -14.40 -28.34 15.78
CA MET A 173 -15.44 -29.37 15.63
C MET A 173 -15.70 -30.04 16.99
N GLN A 174 -16.54 -29.43 17.82
CA GLN A 174 -17.23 -30.21 18.84
C GLN A 174 -18.32 -31.02 18.14
N VAL A 175 -18.12 -32.33 18.02
CA VAL A 175 -19.18 -33.27 17.66
C VAL A 175 -20.26 -33.12 18.72
N LEU A 176 -21.41 -32.55 18.34
CA LEU A 176 -22.59 -32.49 19.20
C LEU A 176 -22.93 -33.92 19.63
N PRO A 177 -23.13 -34.19 20.93
CA PRO A 177 -23.60 -35.51 21.36
C PRO A 177 -24.97 -35.76 20.71
N GLU A 178 -25.18 -36.99 20.22
CA GLU A 178 -26.45 -37.34 19.61
C GLU A 178 -27.60 -37.09 20.59
N PRO A 179 -28.73 -36.53 20.12
CA PRO A 179 -29.87 -36.27 20.98
C PRO A 179 -30.37 -37.59 21.58
N PRO A 180 -30.87 -37.56 22.84
CA PRO A 180 -31.40 -38.76 23.47
C PRO A 180 -32.51 -39.37 22.59
N PRO A 181 -32.56 -40.71 22.48
CA PRO A 181 -33.56 -41.38 21.66
C PRO A 181 -34.96 -40.95 22.10
N LEU A 182 -35.80 -40.61 21.12
CA LEU A 182 -37.20 -40.28 21.36
C LEU A 182 -37.86 -41.45 22.09
N ALA A 183 -38.56 -41.15 23.20
CA ALA A 183 -39.30 -42.16 23.94
C ALA A 183 -40.26 -42.89 22.99
N GLU A 184 -40.19 -44.22 22.99
CA GLU A 184 -41.12 -45.04 22.22
C GLU A 184 -42.56 -44.69 22.63
N PRO A 185 -43.48 -44.51 21.68
CA PRO A 185 -44.87 -44.28 22.01
C PRO A 185 -45.39 -45.46 22.84
N PRO A 186 -46.27 -45.22 23.83
CA PRO A 186 -46.79 -46.29 24.68
C PRO A 186 -47.41 -47.38 23.81
N ALA A 187 -47.07 -48.64 24.10
CA ALA A 187 -47.61 -49.80 23.42
C ALA A 187 -49.14 -49.71 23.41
N GLU A 188 -49.71 -49.71 22.22
CA GLU A 188 -51.14 -49.92 22.06
C GLU A 188 -51.43 -51.33 22.61
N ASP A 189 -52.24 -51.38 23.67
CA ASP A 189 -52.74 -52.61 24.25
C ASP A 189 -53.62 -53.30 23.20
N GLU A 190 -53.02 -54.15 22.35
CA GLU A 190 -53.77 -55.09 21.53
C GLU A 190 -54.37 -56.17 22.44
N SER A 191 -55.49 -55.81 23.07
CA SER A 191 -56.39 -56.72 23.77
C SER A 191 -57.70 -56.83 23.00
N ALA A 192 -57.72 -57.68 21.96
CA ALA A 192 -58.90 -58.37 21.45
C ALA A 192 -58.52 -59.55 20.55
#